data_AF-A0A382NES2-F1
#
_entry.id   AF-A0A382NES2-F1
#
_cell.length_a   1.000
_cell.length_b   1.000
_cell.length_c   1.000
_cell.angle_alpha   90.00
_cell.angle_beta   90.00
_cell.angle_gamma   90.00
#
_symmetry.space_group_name_H-M   'P 1'
#
loop_
_entity.id
_entity.type
_entity.pdbx_description
1 polymer ?
#
loop_
_entity_poly.entity_id
_entity_poly.type
_entity_poly.pdbx_seq_one_letter_code
_entity_poly.pdbx_strand_id
1 'polypeptide(L)'
;MTHFLNLSRRKFVWGISCSCGASLFLPSCTDVPMSDRKQLNILSDDFLYSKTFPAYENFKAQSKLITGTLEYNNIVKIGYNIRDAIKIYYANQGKVNPTENFQWEFVLVDDDQTKNAWCMPGGKIAFYSGILPIAKNDDGIASIMGHEIAHAVARHSAERASRSILMDAGTYAFERLVLGTRLTGYSRDLYSQLRQLGLELP
;
A
#
# COMPACT_ATOMS: atom_id res chain seq x y z
N MET A 1 -2.09 -30.26 43.92
CA MET A 1 -2.03 -29.64 42.59
C MET A 1 -3.45 -29.28 42.14
N THR A 2 -4.11 -28.33 42.82
CA THR A 2 -5.52 -27.96 42.55
C THR A 2 -5.83 -26.58 43.16
N HIS A 3 -5.50 -25.50 42.44
CA HIS A 3 -5.84 -24.13 42.89
C HIS A 3 -6.35 -23.21 41.76
N PHE A 4 -6.95 -23.76 40.69
CA PHE A 4 -7.37 -22.99 39.52
C PHE A 4 -8.88 -22.95 39.21
N LEU A 5 -9.76 -23.34 40.13
CA LEU A 5 -11.20 -23.37 39.83
C LEU A 5 -12.04 -22.65 40.90
N ASN A 6 -11.86 -21.33 41.06
CA ASN A 6 -12.92 -20.49 41.66
C ASN A 6 -12.77 -18.98 41.35
N LEU A 7 -12.77 -18.61 40.06
CA LEU A 7 -12.95 -17.21 39.67
C LEU A 7 -14.45 -16.94 39.49
N SER A 8 -15.03 -16.12 40.38
CA SER A 8 -16.43 -15.72 40.25
C SER A 8 -16.62 -14.87 39.00
N ARG A 9 -17.77 -15.00 38.32
CA ARG A 9 -18.14 -14.22 37.11
C ARG A 9 -17.85 -12.73 37.26
N ARG A 10 -18.03 -12.15 38.46
CA ARG A 10 -17.74 -10.74 38.74
C ARG A 10 -16.24 -10.40 38.74
N LYS A 11 -15.39 -11.31 39.24
CA LYS A 11 -13.91 -11.15 39.21
C LYS A 11 -13.34 -11.34 37.80
N PHE A 12 -13.96 -12.18 36.98
CA PHE A 12 -13.61 -12.32 35.56
C PHE A 12 -13.99 -11.06 34.76
N VAL A 13 -15.20 -10.52 34.96
CA VAL A 13 -15.65 -9.27 34.33
C VAL A 13 -14.81 -8.08 34.77
N TRP A 14 -14.44 -7.98 36.06
CA TRP A 14 -13.51 -6.97 36.57
C TRP A 14 -12.06 -7.17 36.09
N GLY A 15 -11.61 -8.42 35.95
CA GLY A 15 -10.28 -8.75 35.43
C GLY A 15 -10.12 -8.37 33.95
N ILE A 16 -11.17 -8.57 33.15
CA ILE A 16 -11.21 -8.11 31.75
C ILE A 16 -11.36 -6.59 31.68
N SER A 17 -12.17 -5.96 32.53
CA SER A 17 -12.34 -4.50 32.50
C SER A 17 -11.08 -3.74 32.91
N CYS A 18 -10.27 -4.28 33.83
CA CYS A 18 -8.99 -3.67 34.20
C CYS A 18 -7.83 -4.03 33.24
N SER A 19 -7.88 -5.18 32.56
CA SER A 19 -6.84 -5.57 31.60
C SER A 19 -7.04 -5.00 30.18
N CYS A 20 -8.25 -4.53 29.84
CA CYS A 20 -8.54 -3.82 28.58
C CYS A 20 -8.56 -2.28 28.74
N GLY A 21 -8.42 -1.77 29.98
CA GLY A 21 -8.37 -0.34 30.28
C GLY A 21 -7.02 0.33 30.02
N ALA A 22 -5.98 -0.45 29.73
CA ALA A 22 -4.72 0.08 29.21
C ALA A 22 -4.88 0.31 27.70
N SER A 23 -5.48 1.44 27.34
CA SER A 23 -4.84 2.38 26.43
C SER A 23 -4.04 1.75 25.28
N LEU A 24 -4.68 0.91 24.43
CA LEU A 24 -4.21 0.69 23.07
C LEU A 24 -4.53 1.96 22.27
N PHE A 25 -3.87 3.07 22.64
CA PHE A 25 -3.73 4.21 21.77
C PHE A 25 -2.82 3.74 20.63
N LEU A 26 -3.43 3.22 19.57
CA LEU A 26 -2.80 3.20 18.26
C LEU A 26 -3.20 4.52 17.59
N PRO A 27 -2.43 5.62 17.71
CA PRO A 27 -2.63 6.79 16.86
C PRO A 27 -2.13 6.44 15.45
N SER A 28 -2.83 5.52 14.80
CA SER A 28 -2.54 5.06 13.44
C SER A 28 -3.45 5.72 12.40
N CYS A 29 -4.33 6.61 12.86
CA CYS A 29 -5.09 7.50 11.99
C CYS A 29 -4.19 8.65 11.54
N THR A 30 -3.87 8.72 10.25
CA THR A 30 -3.17 9.84 9.63
C THR A 30 -4.07 10.53 8.61
N ASP A 31 -3.71 11.74 8.19
CA ASP A 31 -4.38 12.40 7.07
C ASP A 31 -3.87 11.83 5.73
N VAL A 32 -4.74 11.80 4.72
CA VAL A 32 -4.37 11.48 3.34
C VAL A 32 -3.78 12.72 2.69
N PRO A 33 -2.52 12.69 2.23
CA PRO A 33 -1.94 13.82 1.51
C PRO A 33 -2.85 14.28 0.35
N MET A 34 -3.04 15.60 0.21
CA MET A 34 -3.95 16.25 -0.76
C MET A 34 -5.46 16.13 -0.50
N SER A 35 -5.90 15.56 0.62
CA SER A 35 -7.32 15.58 1.01
C SER A 35 -7.51 15.70 2.53
N ASP A 36 -8.68 16.12 2.98
CA ASP A 36 -9.01 16.17 4.42
C ASP A 36 -9.48 14.81 4.99
N ARG A 37 -9.26 13.72 4.25
CA ARG A 37 -9.70 12.38 4.63
C ARG A 37 -8.73 11.77 5.65
N LYS A 38 -9.27 11.18 6.71
CA LYS A 38 -8.52 10.31 7.62
C LYS A 38 -8.35 8.92 7.01
N GLN A 39 -7.15 8.35 7.15
CA GLN A 39 -6.81 6.98 6.77
C GLN A 39 -6.22 6.24 7.96
N LEU A 40 -6.45 4.93 8.02
CA LEU A 40 -5.75 4.05 8.94
C LEU A 40 -4.47 3.56 8.26
N ASN A 41 -3.32 3.92 8.80
CA ASN A 41 -2.04 3.41 8.33
C ASN A 41 -1.20 2.91 9.51
N ILE A 42 -1.17 1.58 9.70
CA ILE A 42 -0.38 0.92 10.75
C ILE A 42 1.02 0.54 10.26
N LEU A 43 1.28 0.65 8.95
CA LEU A 43 2.51 0.22 8.31
C LEU A 43 3.47 1.39 8.14
N SER A 44 4.70 1.21 8.63
CA SER A 44 5.79 2.15 8.37
C SER A 44 6.29 2.06 6.93
N ASP A 45 6.87 3.16 6.44
CA ASP A 45 7.51 3.18 5.12
C ASP A 45 8.66 2.18 5.03
N ASP A 46 9.51 2.09 6.05
CA ASP A 46 10.62 1.14 6.07
C ASP A 46 10.15 -0.31 5.90
N PHE A 47 9.06 -0.68 6.59
CA PHE A 47 8.49 -2.01 6.46
C PHE A 47 7.93 -2.23 5.05
N LEU A 48 7.17 -1.28 4.52
CA LEU A 48 6.61 -1.37 3.16
C LEU A 48 7.73 -1.49 2.11
N TYR A 49 8.73 -0.61 2.15
CA TYR A 49 9.82 -0.57 1.18
C TYR A 49 10.69 -1.82 1.24
N SER A 50 10.88 -2.40 2.44
CA SER A 50 11.57 -3.70 2.60
C SER A 50 10.89 -4.85 1.85
N LYS A 51 9.60 -4.71 1.51
CA LYS A 51 8.83 -5.70 0.76
C LYS A 51 8.62 -5.28 -0.69
N THR A 52 8.30 -4.01 -0.94
CA THR A 52 7.95 -3.53 -2.29
C THR A 52 9.15 -3.44 -3.20
N PHE A 53 10.32 -3.01 -2.72
CA PHE A 53 11.50 -2.89 -3.59
C PHE A 53 11.99 -4.26 -4.09
N PRO A 54 12.17 -5.29 -3.25
CA PRO A 54 12.51 -6.62 -3.76
C PRO A 54 11.42 -7.21 -4.66
N ALA A 55 10.14 -6.98 -4.36
CA ALA A 55 9.05 -7.44 -5.21
C ALA A 55 9.09 -6.80 -6.60
N TYR A 56 9.41 -5.50 -6.67
CA TYR A 56 9.58 -4.77 -7.92
C TYR A 56 10.79 -5.24 -8.73
N GLU A 57 11.93 -5.49 -8.07
CA GLU A 57 13.11 -6.07 -8.73
C GLU A 57 12.83 -7.47 -9.28
N ASN A 58 12.14 -8.32 -8.50
CA ASN A 58 11.72 -9.64 -8.97
C ASN A 58 10.76 -9.55 -10.17
N PHE A 59 9.82 -8.59 -10.14
CA PHE A 59 8.93 -8.33 -11.26
C PHE A 59 9.70 -7.93 -12.52
N LYS A 60 10.63 -6.97 -12.41
CA LYS A 60 11.49 -6.55 -13.51
C LYS A 60 12.29 -7.71 -14.09
N ALA A 61 12.87 -8.55 -13.26
CA ALA A 61 13.66 -9.70 -13.68
C ALA A 61 12.84 -10.75 -14.45
N GLN A 62 11.53 -10.83 -14.19
CA GLN A 62 10.61 -11.75 -14.86
C GLN A 62 9.90 -11.14 -16.08
N SER A 63 10.06 -9.83 -16.29
CA SER A 63 9.34 -9.08 -17.32
C SER A 63 10.27 -8.70 -18.46
N LYS A 64 9.74 -8.69 -19.68
CA LYS A 64 10.47 -8.13 -20.83
C LYS A 64 10.33 -6.61 -20.80
N LEU A 65 11.43 -5.90 -20.54
CA LEU A 65 11.40 -4.44 -20.42
C LEU A 65 11.76 -3.77 -21.75
N ILE A 66 11.01 -2.72 -22.10
CA ILE A 66 11.29 -1.82 -23.20
C ILE A 66 12.16 -0.68 -22.66
N THR A 67 13.30 -0.43 -23.29
CA THR A 67 14.20 0.68 -22.95
C THR A 67 14.65 1.40 -24.22
N GLY A 68 14.99 2.69 -24.10
CA GLY A 68 15.55 3.48 -25.19
C GLY A 68 14.59 3.90 -26.31
N THR A 69 13.30 3.56 -26.23
CA THR A 69 12.28 4.02 -27.19
C THR A 69 11.75 5.41 -26.82
N LEU A 70 11.06 6.06 -27.77
CA LEU A 70 10.42 7.36 -27.52
C LEU A 70 9.38 7.25 -26.41
N GLU A 71 8.56 6.20 -26.43
CA GLU A 71 7.50 5.94 -25.46
C GLU A 71 8.08 5.76 -24.06
N TYR A 72 9.14 4.95 -23.94
CA TYR A 72 9.87 4.78 -22.68
C TYR A 72 10.40 6.11 -22.15
N ASN A 73 11.06 6.89 -23.01
CA ASN A 73 11.63 8.19 -22.63
C ASN A 73 10.53 9.18 -22.19
N ASN A 74 9.38 9.17 -22.86
CA ASN A 74 8.24 10.01 -22.50
C ASN A 74 7.65 9.62 -21.14
N ILE A 75 7.45 8.32 -20.87
CA ILE A 75 7.01 7.82 -19.56
C ILE A 75 7.94 8.28 -18.44
N VAL A 76 9.25 8.09 -18.61
CA VAL A 76 10.26 8.47 -17.60
C VAL A 76 10.24 9.99 -17.39
N LYS A 77 10.24 10.77 -18.48
CA LYS A 77 10.22 12.24 -18.43
C LYS A 77 8.97 12.76 -17.73
N ILE A 78 7.80 12.27 -18.10
CA ILE A 78 6.51 12.66 -17.52
C ILE A 78 6.46 12.30 -16.03
N GLY A 79 6.91 11.10 -15.67
CA GLY A 79 6.99 10.66 -14.28
C GLY A 79 7.84 11.59 -13.41
N TYR A 80 9.02 11.98 -13.90
CA TYR A 80 9.87 12.93 -13.18
C TYR A 80 9.29 14.35 -13.14
N ASN A 81 8.63 14.81 -14.20
CA ASN A 81 7.96 16.12 -14.19
C ASN A 81 6.87 16.16 -13.11
N ILE A 82 6.08 15.09 -12.96
CA ILE A 82 5.02 15.01 -11.94
C ILE A 82 5.64 14.96 -10.53
N ARG A 83 6.70 14.16 -10.32
CA ARG A 83 7.46 14.16 -9.06
C ARG A 83 7.92 15.57 -8.68
N ASP A 84 8.49 16.31 -9.63
CA ASP A 84 9.03 17.64 -9.38
C ASP A 84 7.90 18.65 -9.12
N ALA A 85 6.77 18.52 -9.81
CA ALA A 85 5.57 19.30 -9.53
C ALA A 85 5.06 19.08 -8.10
N ILE A 86 5.03 17.83 -7.61
CA ILE A 86 4.66 17.50 -6.22
C ILE A 86 5.62 18.18 -5.25
N LYS A 87 6.94 18.06 -5.48
CA LYS A 87 7.96 18.70 -4.64
C LYS A 87 7.75 20.21 -4.56
N ILE A 88 7.55 20.88 -5.69
CA ILE A 88 7.32 22.33 -5.77
C ILE A 88 6.01 22.71 -5.05
N TYR A 89 4.93 21.94 -5.27
CA TYR A 89 3.64 22.19 -4.63
C TYR A 89 3.77 22.19 -3.11
N TYR A 90 4.37 21.15 -2.52
CA TYR A 90 4.51 21.06 -1.05
C TYR A 90 5.45 22.13 -0.49
N ALA A 91 6.53 22.45 -1.20
CA ALA A 91 7.44 23.54 -0.82
C ALA A 91 6.72 24.90 -0.78
N ASN A 92 5.89 25.20 -1.78
CA ASN A 92 5.11 26.45 -1.83
C ASN A 92 4.04 26.53 -0.74
N GLN A 93 3.57 25.40 -0.24
CA GLN A 93 2.63 25.32 0.89
C GLN A 93 3.32 25.33 2.26
N GLY A 94 4.67 25.34 2.30
CA GLY A 94 5.43 25.20 3.55
C GLY A 94 5.20 23.87 4.25
N LYS A 95 4.81 22.82 3.51
CA LYS A 95 4.51 21.48 4.03
C LYS A 95 5.62 20.50 3.66
N VAL A 96 5.80 19.47 4.48
CA VAL A 96 6.74 18.37 4.20
C VAL A 96 6.26 17.61 2.96
N ASN A 97 7.19 17.29 2.06
CA ASN A 97 6.89 16.50 0.87
C ASN A 97 6.63 15.04 1.27
N PRO A 98 5.42 14.48 1.04
CA PRO A 98 5.13 13.08 1.39
C PRO A 98 5.93 12.06 0.58
N THR A 99 6.57 12.47 -0.52
CA THR A 99 7.35 11.59 -1.39
C THR A 99 8.85 11.74 -1.22
N GLU A 100 9.32 12.39 -0.15
CA GLU A 100 10.75 12.66 0.07
C GLU A 100 11.59 11.38 0.13
N ASN A 101 11.03 10.30 0.71
CA ASN A 101 11.70 9.01 0.84
C ASN A 101 11.43 8.05 -0.34
N PHE A 102 10.75 8.51 -1.40
CA PHE A 102 10.43 7.64 -2.53
C PHE A 102 11.65 7.41 -3.40
N GLN A 103 11.88 6.16 -3.78
CA GLN A 103 12.90 5.76 -4.75
C GLN A 103 12.27 5.60 -6.12
N TRP A 104 11.94 6.74 -6.74
CA TRP A 104 11.25 6.82 -8.02
C TRP A 104 11.91 5.97 -9.09
N GLU A 105 11.12 5.10 -9.71
CA GLU A 105 11.54 4.26 -10.81
C GLU A 105 10.36 3.96 -11.71
N PHE A 106 10.57 4.08 -13.02
CA PHE A 106 9.55 3.92 -14.04
C PHE A 106 10.04 2.90 -15.05
N VAL A 107 9.25 1.85 -15.30
CA VAL A 107 9.55 0.85 -16.32
C VAL A 107 8.41 0.77 -17.33
N LEU A 108 8.76 0.44 -18.57
CA LEU A 108 7.82 0.06 -19.61
C LEU A 108 8.01 -1.44 -19.89
N VAL A 109 6.93 -2.19 -19.82
CA VAL A 109 6.89 -3.64 -19.99
C VAL A 109 6.33 -3.96 -21.37
N ASP A 110 7.00 -4.84 -22.08
CA ASP A 110 6.58 -5.35 -23.38
C ASP A 110 5.49 -6.41 -23.19
N ASP A 111 4.25 -5.94 -23.17
CA ASP A 111 3.03 -6.74 -23.11
C ASP A 111 1.88 -5.91 -23.70
N ASP A 112 1.53 -6.20 -24.94
CA ASP A 112 0.50 -5.50 -25.70
C ASP A 112 -0.92 -5.96 -25.34
N GLN A 113 -1.05 -7.07 -24.62
CA GLN A 113 -2.34 -7.62 -24.18
C GLN A 113 -2.80 -6.95 -22.88
N THR A 114 -1.86 -6.66 -21.99
CA THR A 114 -2.15 -6.03 -20.69
C THR A 114 -2.36 -4.53 -20.84
N LYS A 115 -3.62 -4.09 -20.69
CA LYS A 115 -4.05 -2.69 -20.73
C LYS A 115 -4.00 -2.05 -19.35
N ASN A 116 -2.83 -2.02 -18.74
CA ASN A 116 -2.69 -1.57 -17.36
C ASN A 116 -1.47 -0.65 -17.15
N ALA A 117 -1.48 0.06 -16.04
CA ALA A 117 -0.31 0.65 -15.38
C ALA A 117 -0.53 0.53 -13.88
N TRP A 118 0.54 0.49 -13.09
CA TRP A 118 0.39 0.37 -11.64
C TRP A 118 1.56 0.98 -10.89
N CYS A 119 1.32 1.27 -9.61
CA CYS A 119 2.34 1.76 -8.68
C CYS A 119 2.41 0.95 -7.38
N MET A 120 3.63 0.61 -6.96
CA MET A 120 3.94 0.11 -5.63
C MET A 120 4.45 1.24 -4.71
N PRO A 121 4.23 1.12 -3.37
CA PRO A 121 4.77 2.05 -2.40
C PRO A 121 6.27 2.34 -2.58
N GLY A 122 6.62 3.62 -2.43
CA GLY A 122 7.98 4.12 -2.59
C GLY A 122 8.32 4.57 -4.01
N GLY A 123 7.31 4.80 -4.86
CA GLY A 123 7.49 5.41 -6.18
C GLY A 123 7.96 4.43 -7.25
N LYS A 124 7.57 3.15 -7.16
CA LYS A 124 7.90 2.14 -8.16
C LYS A 124 6.71 1.99 -9.11
N ILE A 125 6.86 2.39 -10.37
CA ILE A 125 5.76 2.44 -11.35
C ILE A 125 6.10 1.55 -12.55
N ALA A 126 5.11 0.83 -13.05
CA ALA A 126 5.22 0.07 -14.29
C ALA A 126 4.06 0.40 -15.23
N PHE A 127 4.40 0.59 -16.50
CA PHE A 127 3.46 0.69 -17.60
C PHE A 127 3.57 -0.55 -18.47
N TYR A 128 2.46 -1.05 -18.99
CA TYR A 128 2.46 -2.09 -20.02
C TYR A 128 2.25 -1.47 -21.41
N SER A 129 2.93 -1.98 -22.44
CA SER A 129 2.79 -1.44 -23.80
C SER A 129 1.34 -1.46 -24.30
N GLY A 130 0.52 -2.40 -23.82
CA GLY A 130 -0.91 -2.51 -24.13
C GLY A 130 -1.77 -1.34 -23.67
N ILE A 131 -1.34 -0.52 -22.70
CA ILE A 131 -2.08 0.69 -22.30
C ILE A 131 -1.81 1.90 -23.22
N LEU A 132 -0.69 1.90 -23.96
CA LEU A 132 -0.27 3.06 -24.77
C LEU A 132 -1.28 3.45 -25.86
N PRO A 133 -1.93 2.51 -26.58
CA PRO A 133 -2.98 2.85 -27.54
C PRO A 133 -4.20 3.56 -26.90
N ILE A 134 -4.44 3.33 -25.60
CA ILE A 134 -5.51 3.99 -24.84
C ILE A 134 -5.09 5.40 -24.43
N ALA A 135 -3.82 5.55 -24.02
CA ALA A 135 -3.23 6.84 -23.68
C ALA A 135 -3.17 7.78 -24.90
N LYS A 136 -2.96 7.26 -26.10
CA LYS A 136 -2.88 7.96 -27.40
C LYS A 136 -1.69 8.92 -27.56
N ASN A 137 -1.35 9.69 -26.54
CA ASN A 137 -0.32 10.72 -26.56
C ASN A 137 0.25 10.98 -25.15
N ASP A 138 1.17 11.95 -25.07
CA ASP A 138 1.83 12.35 -23.83
C ASP A 138 0.84 12.83 -22.75
N ASP A 139 -0.25 13.52 -23.13
CA ASP A 139 -1.26 13.98 -22.17
C ASP A 139 -2.02 12.81 -21.55
N GLY A 140 -2.33 11.77 -22.34
CA GLY A 140 -2.95 10.55 -21.81
C GLY A 140 -2.00 9.74 -20.94
N ILE A 141 -0.71 9.67 -21.31
CA ILE A 141 0.32 9.06 -20.45
C ILE A 141 0.41 9.83 -19.13
N ALA A 142 0.39 11.17 -19.18
CA ALA A 142 0.42 12.02 -18.00
C ALA A 142 -0.82 11.84 -17.11
N SER A 143 -2.00 11.66 -17.69
CA SER A 143 -3.22 11.37 -16.94
C SER A 143 -3.12 10.05 -16.18
N ILE A 144 -2.68 8.97 -16.83
CA ILE A 144 -2.51 7.66 -16.19
C ILE A 144 -1.40 7.72 -15.14
N MET A 145 -0.25 8.32 -15.48
CA MET A 145 0.87 8.49 -14.56
C MET A 145 0.47 9.30 -13.32
N GLY A 146 -0.30 10.38 -13.51
CA GLY A 146 -0.80 11.22 -12.42
C GLY A 146 -1.72 10.45 -11.48
N HIS A 147 -2.59 9.60 -12.01
CA HIS A 147 -3.46 8.71 -11.23
C HIS A 147 -2.65 7.71 -10.38
N GLU A 148 -1.68 7.02 -11.00
CA GLU A 148 -0.81 6.07 -10.30
C GLU A 148 0.04 6.74 -9.21
N ILE A 149 0.62 7.90 -9.52
CA ILE A 149 1.40 8.68 -8.56
C ILE A 149 0.50 9.17 -7.42
N ALA A 150 -0.73 9.60 -7.70
CA ALA A 150 -1.67 10.03 -6.67
C ALA A 150 -1.99 8.88 -5.70
N HIS A 151 -2.12 7.63 -6.17
CA HIS A 151 -2.27 6.47 -5.30
C HIS A 151 -1.07 6.26 -4.37
N ALA A 152 0.15 6.44 -4.88
CA ALA A 152 1.38 6.34 -4.10
C ALA A 152 1.47 7.45 -3.04
N VAL A 153 1.23 8.70 -3.45
CA VAL A 153 1.23 9.89 -2.59
C VAL A 153 0.18 9.77 -1.49
N ALA A 154 -1.03 9.32 -1.83
CA ALA A 154 -2.12 9.12 -0.89
C ALA A 154 -1.92 7.93 0.05
N ARG A 155 -0.94 7.06 -0.22
CA ARG A 155 -0.62 5.84 0.53
C ARG A 155 -1.77 4.82 0.54
N HIS A 156 -2.59 4.78 -0.53
CA HIS A 156 -3.76 3.90 -0.58
C HIS A 156 -3.42 2.41 -0.43
N SER A 157 -2.31 1.92 -1.00
CA SER A 157 -1.90 0.52 -0.81
C SER A 157 -1.53 0.22 0.65
N ALA A 158 -0.91 1.17 1.35
CA ALA A 158 -0.59 1.04 2.77
C ALA A 158 -1.85 1.04 3.64
N GLU A 159 -2.82 1.91 3.32
CA GLU A 159 -4.11 1.95 3.99
C GLU A 159 -4.89 0.64 3.81
N ARG A 160 -4.97 0.12 2.58
CA ARG A 160 -5.63 -1.16 2.29
C ARG A 160 -4.96 -2.32 3.02
N ALA A 161 -3.63 -2.38 3.00
CA ALA A 161 -2.87 -3.42 3.70
C ALA A 161 -3.09 -3.34 5.22
N SER A 162 -3.11 -2.12 5.78
CA SER A 162 -3.40 -1.86 7.19
C SER A 162 -4.78 -2.38 7.59
N ARG A 163 -5.79 -2.11 6.76
CA ARG A 163 -7.16 -2.63 6.97
C ARG A 163 -7.21 -4.15 6.92
N SER A 164 -6.50 -4.76 5.96
CA SER A 164 -6.44 -6.22 5.83
C SER A 164 -5.83 -6.89 7.06
N ILE A 165 -4.67 -6.40 7.53
CA ILE A 165 -4.02 -6.91 8.75
C ILE A 165 -4.95 -6.79 9.97
N LEU A 166 -5.66 -5.67 10.09
CA LEU A 166 -6.59 -5.46 11.20
C LEU A 166 -7.75 -6.47 11.14
N MET A 167 -8.30 -6.73 9.95
CA MET A 167 -9.33 -7.75 9.75
C MET A 167 -8.81 -9.16 10.05
N ASP A 168 -7.58 -9.48 9.62
CA ASP A 168 -6.91 -10.76 9.90
C ASP A 168 -6.74 -10.98 11.40
N ALA A 169 -6.27 -9.95 12.12
CA ALA A 169 -6.07 -9.98 13.56
C ALA A 169 -7.41 -10.11 14.30
N GLY A 170 -8.44 -9.37 13.88
CA GLY A 170 -9.78 -9.45 14.44
C GLY A 170 -10.40 -10.83 14.25
N THR A 171 -10.28 -11.40 13.05
CA THR A 171 -10.74 -12.75 12.73
C THR A 171 -9.99 -13.79 13.58
N TYR A 172 -8.67 -13.65 13.74
CA TYR A 172 -7.90 -14.54 14.61
C TYR A 172 -8.33 -14.48 16.07
N ALA A 173 -8.54 -13.27 16.60
CA ALA A 173 -9.02 -13.09 17.97
C ALA A 173 -10.42 -13.71 18.15
N PHE A 174 -11.31 -13.51 17.19
CA PHE A 174 -12.65 -14.10 17.18
C PHE A 174 -12.61 -15.63 17.15
N GLU A 175 -11.81 -16.22 16.26
CA GLU A 175 -11.58 -17.68 16.18
C GLU A 175 -11.13 -18.24 17.53
N ARG A 176 -10.13 -17.60 18.16
CA ARG A 176 -9.51 -18.11 19.39
C ARG A 176 -10.37 -17.89 20.63
N LEU A 177 -10.99 -16.72 20.75
CA LEU A 177 -11.67 -16.29 21.97
C LEU A 177 -13.16 -16.64 21.97
N VAL A 178 -13.81 -16.59 20.80
CA VAL A 178 -15.26 -16.81 20.67
C VAL A 178 -15.57 -18.23 20.19
N LEU A 179 -14.92 -18.68 19.10
CA LEU A 179 -15.22 -19.98 18.51
C LEU A 179 -14.42 -21.15 19.11
N GLY A 180 -13.31 -20.86 19.78
CA GLY A 180 -12.39 -21.88 20.33
C GLY A 180 -11.78 -22.81 19.28
N THR A 181 -11.97 -22.52 17.99
CA THR A 181 -11.59 -23.36 16.85
C THR A 181 -10.99 -22.49 15.75
N ARG A 182 -10.15 -23.08 14.89
CA ARG A 182 -9.59 -22.39 13.72
C ARG A 182 -10.53 -22.56 12.54
N LEU A 183 -10.86 -21.46 11.87
CA LEU A 183 -11.58 -21.52 10.60
C LEU A 183 -10.62 -22.02 9.50
N THR A 184 -10.89 -23.18 8.94
CA THR A 184 -10.11 -23.75 7.84
C THR A 184 -10.49 -23.04 6.54
N GLY A 185 -9.53 -22.32 5.93
CA GLY A 185 -9.71 -21.66 4.62
C GLY A 185 -9.21 -20.21 4.53
N TYR A 186 -8.87 -19.58 5.66
CA TYR A 186 -8.36 -18.21 5.70
C TYR A 186 -6.82 -18.18 5.63
N SER A 187 -6.24 -17.79 4.49
CA SER A 187 -4.79 -17.62 4.33
C SER A 187 -4.34 -16.20 4.72
N ARG A 188 -3.43 -16.09 5.69
CA ARG A 188 -2.90 -14.81 6.22
C ARG A 188 -1.53 -14.47 5.65
N ASP A 189 -1.40 -14.49 4.33
CA ASP A 189 -0.14 -14.10 3.69
C ASP A 189 -0.14 -12.62 3.33
N LEU A 190 0.44 -11.81 4.22
CA LEU A 190 0.56 -10.37 4.03
C LEU A 190 1.40 -10.00 2.79
N TYR A 191 2.35 -10.85 2.39
CA TYR A 191 3.21 -10.56 1.24
C TYR A 191 2.44 -10.66 -0.08
N SER A 192 1.66 -11.72 -0.30
CA SER A 192 0.78 -11.80 -1.46
C SER A 192 -0.28 -10.71 -1.47
N GLN A 193 -0.86 -10.36 -0.31
CA GLN A 193 -1.79 -9.24 -0.20
C GLN A 193 -1.13 -7.91 -0.62
N LEU A 194 0.06 -7.59 -0.12
CA LEU A 194 0.78 -6.37 -0.50
C LEU A 194 1.13 -6.32 -1.99
N ARG A 195 1.52 -7.47 -2.57
CA ARG A 195 1.80 -7.59 -4.00
C ARG A 195 0.53 -7.32 -4.82
N GLN A 196 -0.59 -7.90 -4.43
CA GLN A 196 -1.87 -7.69 -5.10
C GLN A 196 -2.33 -6.23 -5.00
N LEU A 197 -2.13 -5.59 -3.84
CA LEU A 197 -2.50 -4.19 -3.61
C LEU A 197 -1.68 -3.17 -4.41
N GLY A 198 -0.52 -3.56 -4.93
CA GLY A 198 0.27 -2.74 -5.85
C GLY A 198 -0.03 -3.01 -7.33
N LEU A 199 -0.69 -4.14 -7.65
CA LEU A 199 -1.04 -4.54 -9.03
C LEU A 199 -2.52 -4.28 -9.37
N GLU A 200 -3.38 -4.26 -8.35
CA GLU A 200 -4.83 -4.01 -8.41
C GLU A 200 -5.20 -2.67 -7.76
N LEU A 201 -4.44 -1.63 -8.10
CA LEU A 201 -4.96 -0.28 -7.95
C LEU A 201 -5.92 -0.02 -9.12
N PRO A 202 -7.09 0.61 -8.86
CA PRO A 202 -8.16 0.74 -9.83
C PRO A 202 -7.77 1.59 -11.04
#